data_AF-A0AAW3F730-F1
#
_entry.id   AF-A0AAW3F730-F1
#
_cell.length_a   1.000
_cell.length_b   1.000
_cell.length_c   1.000
_cell.angle_alpha   90.00
_cell.angle_beta   90.00
_cell.angle_gamma   90.00
#
_symmetry.space_group_name_H-M   'P 1'
#
loop_
_entity.id
_entity.type
_entity.pdbx_description
1 polymer ?
#
loop_
_entity_poly.entity_id
_entity_poly.type
_entity_poly.pdbx_seq_one_letter_code
_entity_poly.pdbx_strand_id
1 'polypeptide(L)'
;MAESFYSVVTDAIRDFEENGFDSAERLQYWVERIRSAAVASMTPESVLNETLTRTLQGVYKKMIDGGQIIRTHSGVSRFTVDRLKPQLRAELDRRMMVSRSLIKLNREQMVEKTVQRFAGWASSIPAGGSRAIEVKEVKDNLRKALTSLPFEERRVHIDQTAKFTAALNEIVAVDSGAIAVQWNIRHSAGYHNRPDHKEREGKIYLLRSSWAKDKGLVKPGPAGYYDDVTSFGEEVFCSCFGRWLYSLRDLPPEMLTQAGEKALAEAKAKIKAMRA
;
A
#
# COMPACT_ATOMS: atom_id res chain seq x y z
N MET A 1 -13.81 34.96 -12.47
CA MET A 1 -13.61 33.51 -12.68
C MET A 1 -12.15 33.22 -12.39
N ALA A 2 -11.83 32.20 -11.59
CA ALA A 2 -10.43 31.82 -11.35
C ALA A 2 -9.79 31.39 -12.68
N GLU A 3 -8.56 31.85 -12.95
CA GLU A 3 -7.83 31.41 -14.14
C GLU A 3 -7.58 29.90 -14.07
N SER A 4 -7.83 29.21 -15.18
CA SER A 4 -7.55 27.78 -15.26
C SER A 4 -6.04 27.53 -15.32
N PHE A 5 -5.59 26.39 -14.79
CA PHE A 5 -4.19 25.94 -14.99
C PHE A 5 -3.78 25.98 -16.46
N TYR A 6 -4.69 25.60 -17.36
CA TYR A 6 -4.46 25.59 -18.80
C TYR A 6 -4.18 26.99 -19.37
N SER A 7 -4.95 27.99 -18.97
CA SER A 7 -4.76 29.37 -19.43
C SER A 7 -3.44 29.91 -18.92
N VAL A 8 -3.13 29.70 -17.64
CA VAL A 8 -1.86 30.19 -17.04
C VAL A 8 -0.63 29.60 -17.73
N VAL A 9 -0.62 28.29 -17.99
CA VAL A 9 0.49 27.65 -18.73
C VAL A 9 0.57 28.17 -20.17
N THR A 10 -0.57 28.40 -20.81
CA THR A 10 -0.59 28.91 -22.20
C THR A 10 -0.04 30.33 -22.28
N ASP A 11 -0.42 31.19 -21.35
CA ASP A 11 0.05 32.57 -21.29
C ASP A 11 1.54 32.62 -20.96
N ALA A 12 2.01 31.79 -20.02
CA ALA A 12 3.42 31.68 -19.67
C ALA A 12 4.27 31.23 -20.87
N ILE A 13 3.79 30.24 -21.63
CA ILE A 13 4.53 29.78 -22.82
C ILE A 13 4.59 30.86 -23.89
N ARG A 14 3.48 31.56 -24.15
CA ARG A 14 3.45 32.66 -25.13
C ARG A 14 4.44 33.77 -24.74
N ASP A 15 4.50 34.14 -23.46
CA ASP A 15 5.44 35.15 -22.97
C ASP A 15 6.90 34.79 -23.27
N PHE A 16 7.31 33.56 -22.99
CA PHE A 16 8.67 33.10 -23.29
C PHE A 16 8.91 32.81 -24.78
N GLU A 17 7.89 32.45 -25.55
CA GLU A 17 7.97 32.28 -27.00
C GLU A 17 8.25 33.62 -27.71
N GLU A 18 7.60 34.70 -27.26
CA GLU A 18 7.71 36.05 -27.82
C GLU A 18 8.97 36.77 -27.34
N ASN A 19 9.28 36.68 -26.05
CA ASN A 19 10.31 37.51 -25.41
C ASN A 19 11.60 36.74 -25.08
N GLY A 20 11.54 35.41 -25.01
CA GLY A 20 12.66 34.58 -24.57
C GLY A 20 12.94 34.65 -23.07
N PHE A 21 14.05 34.07 -22.62
CA PHE A 21 14.53 34.24 -21.24
C PHE A 21 15.51 35.41 -21.14
N ASP A 22 15.15 36.42 -20.34
CA ASP A 22 15.96 37.62 -20.08
C ASP A 22 16.04 38.01 -18.58
N SER A 23 15.19 37.43 -17.73
CA SER A 23 15.05 37.79 -16.31
C SER A 23 14.66 36.58 -15.46
N ALA A 24 15.39 36.40 -14.35
CA ALA A 24 15.08 35.39 -13.34
C ALA A 24 13.78 35.72 -12.58
N GLU A 25 13.50 37.01 -12.38
CA GLU A 25 12.29 37.51 -11.72
C GLU A 25 11.04 37.20 -12.55
N ARG A 26 11.08 37.41 -13.88
CA ARG A 26 9.97 37.05 -14.78
C ARG A 26 9.71 35.55 -14.78
N LEU A 27 10.78 34.75 -14.78
CA LEU A 27 10.67 33.30 -14.66
C LEU A 27 10.02 32.89 -13.33
N GLN A 28 10.47 33.45 -12.22
CA GLN A 28 9.94 33.13 -10.90
C GLN A 28 8.47 33.54 -10.75
N TYR A 29 8.08 34.67 -11.33
CA TYR A 29 6.69 35.10 -11.39
C TYR A 29 5.80 34.05 -12.06
N TRP A 30 6.19 33.55 -13.24
CA TRP A 30 5.42 32.52 -13.94
C TRP A 30 5.43 31.17 -13.21
N VAL A 31 6.56 30.79 -12.61
CA VAL A 31 6.66 29.58 -11.78
C VAL A 31 5.64 29.60 -10.64
N GLU A 32 5.54 30.71 -9.91
CA GLU A 32 4.61 30.83 -8.77
C GLU A 32 3.15 30.87 -9.23
N ARG A 33 2.87 31.52 -10.36
CA ARG A 33 1.53 31.55 -10.95
C ARG A 33 1.08 30.15 -11.41
N ILE A 34 1.97 29.40 -12.07
CA ILE A 34 1.72 28.02 -12.50
C ILE A 34 1.52 27.11 -11.28
N ARG A 35 2.34 27.26 -10.24
CA ARG A 35 2.21 26.53 -8.96
C ARG A 35 0.83 26.74 -8.34
N SER A 36 0.42 28.00 -8.19
CA SER A 36 -0.87 28.37 -7.61
C SER A 36 -2.04 27.81 -8.44
N ALA A 37 -1.97 27.94 -9.76
CA ALA A 37 -3.01 27.43 -10.65
C ALA A 37 -3.07 25.89 -10.66
N ALA A 38 -1.92 25.22 -10.55
CA ALA A 38 -1.84 23.77 -10.44
C ALA A 38 -2.58 23.29 -9.18
N VAL A 39 -2.24 23.86 -8.00
CA VAL A 39 -2.88 23.51 -6.73
C VAL A 39 -4.39 23.77 -6.78
N ALA A 40 -4.82 24.91 -7.31
CA ALA A 40 -6.23 25.27 -7.45
C ALA A 40 -7.02 24.33 -8.38
N SER A 41 -6.35 23.72 -9.36
CA SER A 41 -6.98 22.78 -10.30
C SER A 41 -7.15 21.36 -9.75
N MET A 42 -6.51 21.03 -8.63
CA MET A 42 -6.57 19.70 -8.04
C MET A 42 -7.84 19.50 -7.20
N THR A 43 -8.26 18.24 -7.04
CA THR A 43 -9.27 17.86 -6.05
C THR A 43 -8.85 18.35 -4.66
N PRO A 44 -9.74 19.00 -3.87
CA PRO A 44 -9.40 19.44 -2.52
C PRO A 44 -8.97 18.28 -1.62
N GLU A 45 -7.98 18.51 -0.76
CA GLU A 45 -7.48 17.47 0.17
C GLU A 45 -8.56 16.95 1.10
N SER A 46 -9.52 17.79 1.50
CA SER A 46 -10.66 17.40 2.34
C SER A 46 -11.47 16.26 1.69
N VAL A 47 -11.75 16.36 0.39
CA VAL A 47 -12.52 15.36 -0.37
C VAL A 47 -11.75 14.04 -0.49
N LEU A 48 -10.44 14.12 -0.74
CA LEU A 48 -9.58 12.93 -0.80
C LEU A 48 -9.47 12.24 0.56
N ASN A 49 -9.28 13.04 1.62
CA ASN A 49 -9.19 12.54 2.99
C ASN A 49 -10.49 11.90 3.45
N GLU A 50 -11.64 12.47 3.07
CA GLU A 50 -12.95 11.88 3.34
C GLU A 50 -13.12 10.54 2.60
N THR A 51 -12.75 10.51 1.32
CA THR A 51 -12.81 9.29 0.49
C THR A 51 -11.93 8.19 1.09
N LEU A 52 -10.69 8.50 1.43
CA LEU A 52 -9.76 7.59 2.10
C LEU A 52 -10.32 7.04 3.41
N THR A 53 -10.85 7.94 4.25
CA THR A 53 -11.43 7.61 5.55
C THR A 53 -12.59 6.63 5.35
N ARG A 54 -13.49 6.93 4.41
CA ARG A 54 -14.64 6.07 4.07
C ARG A 54 -14.20 4.69 3.56
N THR A 55 -13.17 4.63 2.71
CA THR A 55 -12.64 3.36 2.19
C THR A 55 -12.08 2.50 3.31
N LEU A 56 -11.16 3.02 4.12
CA LEU A 56 -10.51 2.23 5.18
C LEU A 56 -11.49 1.86 6.30
N GLN A 57 -12.40 2.76 6.67
CA GLN A 57 -13.49 2.43 7.61
C GLN A 57 -14.42 1.37 7.03
N GLY A 58 -14.72 1.41 5.73
CA GLY A 58 -15.51 0.38 5.05
C GLY A 58 -14.84 -0.99 5.11
N VAL A 59 -13.52 -1.05 4.90
CA VAL A 59 -12.72 -2.29 5.05
C VAL A 59 -12.77 -2.78 6.48
N TYR A 60 -12.54 -1.91 7.48
CA TYR A 60 -12.61 -2.27 8.89
C TYR A 60 -14.00 -2.82 9.25
N LYS A 61 -15.07 -2.11 8.88
CA LYS A 61 -16.44 -2.54 9.15
C LYS A 61 -16.74 -3.89 8.51
N LYS A 62 -16.32 -4.11 7.27
CA LYS A 62 -16.54 -5.39 6.57
C LYS A 62 -15.76 -6.54 7.24
N MET A 63 -14.49 -6.30 7.55
CA MET A 63 -13.59 -7.32 8.10
C MET A 63 -13.91 -7.65 9.55
N ILE A 64 -13.99 -6.63 10.39
CA ILE A 64 -14.11 -6.76 11.84
C ILE A 64 -15.58 -6.85 12.24
N ASP A 65 -16.39 -5.84 11.93
CA ASP A 65 -17.78 -5.81 12.40
C ASP A 65 -18.67 -6.83 11.66
N GLY A 66 -18.48 -6.97 10.34
CA GLY A 66 -19.15 -7.94 9.48
C GLY A 66 -18.60 -9.37 9.56
N GLY A 67 -17.61 -9.62 10.44
CA GLY A 67 -17.12 -10.97 10.75
C GLY A 67 -16.40 -11.68 9.61
N GLN A 68 -15.97 -10.99 8.54
CA GLN A 68 -15.17 -11.62 7.49
C GLN A 68 -13.83 -12.12 8.04
N ILE A 69 -13.22 -11.42 9.00
CA ILE A 69 -11.96 -11.81 9.61
C ILE A 69 -12.05 -13.19 10.30
N ILE A 70 -13.17 -13.49 10.96
CA ILE A 70 -13.40 -14.78 11.63
C ILE A 70 -13.51 -15.91 10.60
N ARG A 71 -14.09 -15.63 9.44
CA ARG A 71 -14.17 -16.61 8.33
C ARG A 71 -12.81 -16.90 7.73
N THR A 72 -11.91 -15.91 7.70
CA THR A 72 -10.54 -16.06 7.21
C THR A 72 -9.65 -16.81 8.20
N HIS A 73 -9.85 -16.60 9.50
CA HIS A 73 -9.07 -17.22 10.57
C HIS A 73 -9.86 -18.33 11.28
N SER A 74 -9.87 -19.53 10.70
CA SER A 74 -10.58 -20.68 11.26
C SER A 74 -10.09 -21.02 12.68
N GLY A 75 -11.03 -21.12 13.62
CA GLY A 75 -10.73 -21.40 15.04
C GLY A 75 -10.57 -20.16 15.91
N VAL A 76 -10.53 -18.95 15.32
CA VAL A 76 -10.54 -17.71 16.10
C VAL A 76 -11.97 -17.35 16.51
N SER A 77 -12.18 -17.15 17.81
CA SER A 77 -13.50 -16.81 18.34
C SER A 77 -13.85 -15.34 18.13
N ARG A 78 -15.15 -15.03 18.09
CA ARG A 78 -15.63 -13.63 18.07
C ARG A 78 -15.12 -12.85 19.28
N PHE A 79 -15.11 -13.47 20.46
CA PHE A 79 -14.61 -12.88 21.69
C PHE A 79 -13.14 -12.44 21.56
N THR A 80 -12.29 -13.28 20.95
CA THR A 80 -10.89 -12.94 20.70
C THR A 80 -10.76 -11.70 19.82
N VAL A 81 -11.51 -11.65 18.71
CA VAL A 81 -11.51 -10.48 17.80
C VAL A 81 -12.02 -9.22 18.51
N ASP A 82 -13.07 -9.33 19.33
CA ASP A 82 -13.63 -8.20 20.08
C ASP A 82 -12.61 -7.63 21.09
N ARG A 83 -11.79 -8.49 21.71
CA ARG A 83 -10.69 -8.07 22.58
C ARG A 83 -9.59 -7.32 21.83
N LEU A 84 -9.35 -7.66 20.55
CA LEU A 84 -8.34 -7.03 19.71
C LEU A 84 -8.81 -5.73 19.05
N LYS A 85 -10.10 -5.37 19.13
CA LYS A 85 -10.65 -4.14 18.54
C LYS A 85 -9.85 -2.88 18.85
N PRO A 86 -9.35 -2.62 20.09
CA PRO A 86 -8.54 -1.44 20.35
C PRO A 86 -7.29 -1.36 19.48
N GLN A 87 -6.56 -2.47 19.34
CA GLN A 87 -5.36 -2.56 18.51
C GLN A 87 -5.66 -2.49 17.01
N LEU A 88 -6.72 -3.17 16.56
CA LEU A 88 -7.18 -3.10 15.17
C LEU A 88 -7.65 -1.69 14.80
N ARG A 89 -8.23 -0.96 15.75
CA ARG A 89 -8.62 0.44 15.57
C ARG A 89 -7.40 1.36 15.53
N ALA A 90 -6.42 1.14 16.40
CA ALA A 90 -5.16 1.88 16.37
C ALA A 90 -4.45 1.70 15.01
N GLU A 91 -4.48 0.50 14.43
CA GLU A 91 -3.93 0.27 13.09
C GLU A 91 -4.73 0.99 11.99
N LEU A 92 -6.07 1.04 12.09
CA LEU A 92 -6.89 1.85 11.18
C LEU A 92 -6.48 3.33 11.23
N ASP A 93 -6.36 3.89 12.44
CA ASP A 93 -6.01 5.29 12.64
C ASP A 93 -4.59 5.60 12.13
N ARG A 94 -3.62 4.70 12.40
CA ARG A 94 -2.26 4.77 11.84
C ARG A 94 -2.27 4.77 10.31
N ARG A 95 -3.03 3.87 9.68
CA ARG A 95 -3.09 3.77 8.20
C ARG A 95 -3.74 4.99 7.58
N MET A 96 -4.78 5.54 8.19
CA MET A 96 -5.36 6.80 7.75
C MET A 96 -4.32 7.93 7.78
N MET A 97 -3.57 8.08 8.87
CA MET A 97 -2.54 9.11 9.01
C MET A 97 -1.43 8.98 7.94
N VAL A 98 -0.88 7.77 7.75
CA VAL A 98 0.17 7.52 6.74
C VAL A 98 -0.35 7.79 5.33
N SER A 99 -1.55 7.32 5.01
CA SER A 99 -2.14 7.49 3.68
C SER A 99 -2.37 8.97 3.33
N ARG A 100 -2.83 9.78 4.29
CA ARG A 100 -3.00 11.23 4.10
C ARG A 100 -1.67 11.92 3.80
N SER A 101 -0.62 11.53 4.53
CA SER A 101 0.73 12.06 4.34
C SER A 101 1.29 11.71 2.95
N LEU A 102 1.05 10.48 2.47
CA LEU A 102 1.47 10.06 1.13
C LEU A 102 0.71 10.79 0.01
N ILE A 103 -0.59 11.02 0.16
CA ILE A 103 -1.37 11.79 -0.81
C ILE A 103 -0.80 13.21 -0.91
N LYS A 104 -0.55 13.87 0.22
CA LYS A 104 0.04 15.20 0.25
C LYS A 104 1.40 15.23 -0.45
N LEU A 105 2.30 14.29 -0.10
CA LEU A 105 3.64 14.19 -0.70
C LEU A 105 3.58 14.00 -2.22
N ASN A 106 2.69 13.12 -2.70
CA ASN A 106 2.56 12.88 -4.14
C ASN A 106 2.06 14.12 -4.88
N ARG A 107 1.14 14.89 -4.28
CA ARG A 107 0.62 16.13 -4.87
C ARG A 107 1.70 17.20 -4.95
N GLU A 108 2.43 17.42 -3.86
CA GLU A 108 3.59 18.33 -3.82
C GLU A 108 4.61 17.94 -4.89
N GLN A 109 4.98 16.66 -4.98
CA GLN A 109 5.92 16.17 -5.98
C GLN A 109 5.44 16.42 -7.42
N MET A 110 4.14 16.29 -7.71
CA MET A 110 3.61 16.56 -9.04
C MET A 110 3.64 18.05 -9.39
N VAL A 111 3.31 18.93 -8.44
CA VAL A 111 3.44 20.38 -8.64
C VAL A 111 4.90 20.75 -8.92
N GLU A 112 5.84 20.26 -8.11
CA GLU A 112 7.27 20.53 -8.30
C GLU A 112 7.77 20.04 -9.66
N LYS A 113 7.39 18.82 -10.08
CA LYS A 113 7.74 18.31 -11.41
C LYS A 113 7.20 19.19 -12.53
N THR A 114 5.98 19.72 -12.39
CA THR A 114 5.39 20.61 -13.39
C THR A 114 6.18 21.92 -13.50
N VAL A 115 6.47 22.59 -12.37
CA VAL A 115 7.20 23.86 -12.41
C VAL A 115 8.66 23.69 -12.79
N GLN A 116 9.30 22.58 -12.41
CA GLN A 116 10.67 22.26 -12.82
C GLN A 116 10.78 22.08 -14.34
N ARG A 117 9.82 21.36 -14.95
CA ARG A 117 9.76 21.21 -16.42
C ARG A 117 9.55 22.55 -17.12
N PHE A 118 8.67 23.39 -16.57
CA PHE A 118 8.44 24.72 -17.12
C PHE A 118 9.70 25.57 -17.03
N ALA A 119 10.34 25.61 -15.86
CA ALA A 119 11.52 26.42 -15.64
C ALA A 119 12.68 26.01 -16.56
N GLY A 120 12.94 24.70 -16.67
CA GLY A 120 13.99 24.19 -17.56
C GLY A 120 13.72 24.46 -19.04
N TRP A 121 12.46 24.40 -19.47
CA TRP A 121 12.08 24.80 -20.83
C TRP A 121 12.24 26.31 -21.04
N ALA A 122 11.65 27.13 -20.16
CA ALA A 122 11.65 28.58 -20.28
C ALA A 122 13.08 29.14 -20.30
N SER A 123 13.97 28.64 -19.44
CA SER A 123 15.38 29.06 -19.40
C SER A 123 16.20 28.65 -20.63
N SER A 124 15.68 27.77 -21.49
CA SER A 124 16.36 27.34 -22.72
C SER A 124 16.02 28.21 -23.94
N ILE A 125 15.01 29.08 -23.83
CA ILE A 125 14.63 29.98 -24.92
C ILE A 125 15.57 31.20 -24.93
N PRO A 126 16.31 31.45 -26.03
CA PRO A 126 17.18 32.62 -26.11
C PRO A 126 16.39 33.92 -26.00
N ALA A 127 17.03 34.99 -25.51
CA ALA A 127 16.43 36.32 -25.47
C ALA A 127 15.94 36.75 -26.86
N GLY A 128 14.74 37.35 -26.93
CA GLY A 128 14.06 37.66 -28.19
C GLY A 128 13.19 36.51 -28.74
N GLY A 129 13.05 35.42 -27.99
CA GLY A 129 12.11 34.35 -28.28
C GLY A 129 12.64 33.30 -29.25
N SER A 130 11.80 32.30 -29.56
CA SER A 130 12.12 31.26 -30.54
C SER A 130 10.86 30.67 -31.15
N ARG A 131 10.82 30.58 -32.48
CA ARG A 131 9.79 29.86 -33.25
C ARG A 131 10.20 28.44 -33.63
N ALA A 132 11.41 28.01 -33.21
CA ALA A 132 11.96 26.71 -33.59
C ALA A 132 11.36 25.55 -32.77
N ILE A 133 10.71 25.83 -31.64
CA ILE A 133 10.19 24.82 -30.72
C ILE A 133 8.69 24.62 -30.95
N GLU A 134 8.25 23.37 -31.03
CA GLU A 134 6.83 23.03 -31.11
C GLU A 134 6.15 23.25 -29.75
N VAL A 135 5.51 24.41 -29.59
CA VAL A 135 4.77 24.84 -28.39
C VAL A 135 3.75 23.81 -27.90
N LYS A 136 3.18 23.02 -28.81
CA LYS A 136 2.23 21.95 -28.49
C LYS A 136 2.87 20.86 -27.62
N GLU A 137 4.08 20.42 -27.98
CA GLU A 137 4.79 19.37 -27.25
C GLU A 137 5.16 19.82 -25.83
N VAL A 138 5.58 21.08 -25.69
CA VAL A 138 5.87 21.70 -24.39
C VAL A 138 4.61 21.69 -23.50
N LYS A 139 3.48 22.14 -24.04
CA LYS A 139 2.19 22.15 -23.33
C LYS A 139 1.81 20.74 -22.86
N ASP A 140 1.96 19.74 -23.71
CA ASP A 140 1.59 18.36 -23.38
C ASP A 140 2.52 17.77 -22.29
N ASN A 141 3.82 18.05 -22.35
CA ASN A 141 4.78 17.62 -21.33
C ASN A 141 4.54 18.26 -19.95
N LEU A 142 4.15 19.53 -19.92
CA LEU A 142 3.81 20.23 -18.67
C LEU A 142 2.52 19.69 -18.04
N ARG A 143 1.54 19.35 -18.88
CA ARG A 143 0.24 18.79 -18.43
C ARG A 143 0.37 17.38 -17.90
N LYS A 144 1.27 16.57 -18.47
CA LYS A 144 1.39 15.13 -18.18
C LYS A 144 1.52 14.78 -16.70
N ALA A 145 2.19 15.62 -15.90
CA ALA A 145 2.33 15.38 -14.46
C ALA A 145 0.98 15.52 -13.72
N LEU A 146 0.25 16.62 -13.96
CA LEU A 146 -1.06 16.84 -13.31
C LEU A 146 -2.13 15.88 -13.80
N THR A 147 -2.14 15.52 -15.08
CA THR A 147 -3.12 14.55 -15.61
C THR A 147 -2.92 13.14 -15.06
N SER A 148 -1.71 12.82 -14.58
CA SER A 148 -1.41 11.54 -13.93
C SER A 148 -1.81 11.48 -12.45
N LEU A 149 -2.10 12.63 -11.83
CA LEU A 149 -2.35 12.71 -10.39
C LEU A 149 -3.54 11.85 -9.91
N PRO A 150 -4.71 11.84 -10.58
CA PRO A 150 -5.83 10.99 -10.15
C PRO A 150 -5.50 9.50 -10.16
N PHE A 151 -4.60 9.07 -11.07
CA PHE A 151 -4.13 7.69 -11.12
C PHE A 151 -3.21 7.38 -9.93
N GLU A 152 -2.26 8.26 -9.61
CA GLU A 152 -1.38 8.09 -8.45
C GLU A 152 -2.15 8.13 -7.12
N GLU A 153 -3.12 9.04 -6.98
CA GLU A 153 -4.02 9.07 -5.82
C GLU A 153 -4.78 7.75 -5.67
N ARG A 154 -5.37 7.24 -6.76
CA ARG A 154 -6.03 5.92 -6.77
C ARG A 154 -5.09 4.78 -6.37
N ARG A 155 -3.83 4.81 -6.81
CA ARG A 155 -2.83 3.80 -6.43
C ARG A 155 -2.53 3.81 -4.94
N VAL A 156 -2.44 4.99 -4.32
CA VAL A 156 -2.28 5.10 -2.86
C VAL A 156 -3.46 4.41 -2.16
N HIS A 157 -4.69 4.67 -2.58
CA HIS A 157 -5.86 4.01 -1.98
C HIS A 157 -5.81 2.48 -2.08
N ILE A 158 -5.44 1.94 -3.24
CA ILE A 158 -5.34 0.50 -3.48
C ILE A 158 -4.24 -0.12 -2.61
N ASP A 159 -3.03 0.45 -2.64
CA ASP A 159 -1.87 -0.01 -1.87
C ASP A 159 -2.15 0.02 -0.37
N GLN A 160 -2.66 1.14 0.15
CA GLN A 160 -2.94 1.29 1.58
C GLN A 160 -4.07 0.38 2.06
N THR A 161 -5.07 0.10 1.20
CA THR A 161 -6.11 -0.88 1.51
C THR A 161 -5.54 -2.30 1.61
N ALA A 162 -4.64 -2.69 0.70
CA ALA A 162 -3.98 -3.99 0.73
C ALA A 162 -3.13 -4.14 2.00
N LYS A 163 -2.32 -3.13 2.32
CA LYS A 163 -1.49 -3.07 3.54
C LYS A 163 -2.30 -3.16 4.81
N PHE A 164 -3.40 -2.41 4.88
CA PHE A 164 -4.28 -2.44 6.03
C PHE A 164 -4.94 -3.81 6.19
N THR A 165 -5.42 -4.41 5.09
CA THR A 165 -5.98 -5.76 5.11
C THR A 165 -4.97 -6.79 5.62
N ALA A 166 -3.72 -6.74 5.12
CA ALA A 166 -2.65 -7.62 5.56
C ALA A 166 -2.38 -7.46 7.06
N ALA A 167 -2.24 -6.23 7.55
CA ALA A 167 -2.00 -5.94 8.97
C ALA A 167 -3.14 -6.43 9.87
N LEU A 168 -4.40 -6.27 9.47
CA LEU A 168 -5.54 -6.81 10.24
C LEU A 168 -5.49 -8.34 10.37
N ASN A 169 -5.14 -9.04 9.29
CA ASN A 169 -5.02 -10.50 9.33
C ASN A 169 -3.85 -10.93 10.21
N GLU A 170 -2.72 -10.25 10.11
CA GLU A 170 -1.54 -10.58 10.91
C GLU A 170 -1.77 -10.35 12.41
N ILE A 171 -2.31 -9.19 12.80
CA ILE A 171 -2.66 -8.89 14.21
C ILE A 171 -3.56 -9.99 14.76
N VAL A 172 -4.65 -10.31 14.05
CA VAL A 172 -5.59 -11.34 14.50
C VAL A 172 -4.93 -12.71 14.56
N ALA A 173 -4.09 -13.07 13.58
CA ALA A 173 -3.42 -14.36 13.57
C ALA A 173 -2.45 -14.54 14.74
N VAL A 174 -1.52 -13.60 14.89
CA VAL A 174 -0.48 -13.67 15.92
C VAL A 174 -1.12 -13.68 17.30
N ASP A 175 -2.04 -12.76 17.58
CA ASP A 175 -2.65 -12.64 18.91
C ASP A 175 -3.70 -13.73 19.21
N SER A 176 -4.11 -14.49 18.19
CA SER A 176 -4.96 -15.69 18.35
C SER A 176 -4.17 -16.99 18.36
N GLY A 177 -2.84 -16.92 18.41
CA GLY A 177 -1.97 -18.10 18.59
C GLY A 177 -1.67 -18.87 17.32
N ALA A 178 -1.62 -18.18 16.17
CA ALA A 178 -1.06 -18.77 14.95
C ALA A 178 0.37 -19.27 15.21
N ILE A 179 0.72 -20.38 14.56
CA ILE A 179 2.03 -21.03 14.70
C ILE A 179 2.88 -20.88 13.44
N ALA A 180 2.23 -20.78 12.28
CA ALA A 180 2.88 -20.64 10.99
C ALA A 180 1.96 -19.89 10.02
N VAL A 181 2.52 -19.51 8.87
CA VAL A 181 1.77 -18.91 7.78
C VAL A 181 2.18 -19.52 6.45
N GLN A 182 1.18 -19.90 5.66
CA GLN A 182 1.39 -20.26 4.26
C GLN A 182 1.31 -19.00 3.40
N TRP A 183 2.33 -18.75 2.61
CA TRP A 183 2.39 -17.63 1.68
C TRP A 183 1.53 -17.91 0.45
N ASN A 184 0.69 -16.96 0.07
CA ASN A 184 -0.11 -17.03 -1.15
C ASN A 184 0.02 -15.73 -1.96
N ILE A 185 0.00 -15.85 -3.28
CA ILE A 185 0.04 -14.77 -4.23
C ILE A 185 -1.32 -14.56 -4.88
N ARG A 186 -1.50 -13.38 -5.47
CA ARG A 186 -2.72 -13.06 -6.22
C ARG A 186 -2.57 -13.50 -7.68
N HIS A 187 -3.53 -14.27 -8.18
CA HIS A 187 -3.60 -14.72 -9.58
C HIS A 187 -4.62 -13.93 -10.41
N SER A 188 -4.58 -12.59 -10.33
CA SER A 188 -5.45 -11.75 -11.17
C SER A 188 -4.76 -11.31 -12.45
N ALA A 189 -5.52 -11.26 -13.55
CA ALA A 189 -5.05 -10.73 -14.82
C ALA A 189 -4.45 -9.31 -14.64
N GLY A 190 -3.29 -9.07 -15.25
CA GLY A 190 -2.58 -7.78 -15.17
C GLY A 190 -1.80 -7.53 -13.88
N TYR A 191 -1.80 -8.47 -12.92
CA TYR A 191 -0.97 -8.35 -11.72
C TYR A 191 0.33 -9.16 -11.87
N HIS A 192 1.46 -8.46 -11.89
CA HIS A 192 2.79 -9.06 -12.05
C HIS A 192 3.44 -9.27 -10.68
N ASN A 193 3.24 -10.46 -10.12
CA ASN A 193 3.95 -10.88 -8.91
C ASN A 193 5.47 -10.81 -9.12
N ARG A 194 6.18 -10.34 -8.09
CA ARG A 194 7.64 -10.30 -8.05
C ARG A 194 8.21 -11.74 -8.15
N PRO A 195 9.35 -11.95 -8.84
CA PRO A 195 9.91 -13.28 -9.02
C PRO A 195 10.12 -14.04 -7.69
N ASP A 196 10.72 -13.38 -6.71
CA ASP A 196 10.97 -13.94 -5.39
C ASP A 196 9.64 -14.24 -4.65
N HIS A 197 8.61 -13.40 -4.77
CA HIS A 197 7.29 -13.68 -4.19
C HIS A 197 6.61 -14.90 -4.81
N LYS A 198 6.83 -15.17 -6.11
CA LYS A 198 6.33 -16.39 -6.77
C LYS A 198 7.04 -17.63 -6.22
N GLU A 199 8.33 -17.53 -5.93
CA GLU A 199 9.09 -18.62 -5.30
C GLU A 199 8.62 -18.92 -3.88
N ARG A 200 7.92 -17.99 -3.22
CA ARG A 200 7.32 -18.20 -1.89
C ARG A 200 5.96 -18.89 -1.95
N GLU A 201 5.33 -18.98 -3.12
CA GLU A 201 3.97 -19.50 -3.24
C GLU A 201 3.82 -20.90 -2.61
N GLY A 202 2.84 -21.03 -1.72
CA GLY A 202 2.55 -22.27 -1.02
C GLY A 202 3.54 -22.66 0.08
N LYS A 203 4.67 -21.97 0.23
CA LYS A 203 5.64 -22.22 1.30
C LYS A 203 5.08 -21.84 2.65
N ILE A 204 5.42 -22.64 3.67
CA ILE A 204 4.97 -22.46 5.05
C ILE A 204 6.15 -21.95 5.89
N TYR A 205 5.97 -20.77 6.46
CA TYR A 205 6.94 -20.10 7.31
C TYR A 205 6.55 -20.22 8.77
N LEU A 206 7.51 -20.54 9.63
CA LEU A 206 7.26 -20.64 11.06
C LEU A 206 7.20 -19.25 11.71
N LEU A 207 6.27 -19.03 12.64
CA LEU A 207 6.26 -17.81 13.46
C LEU A 207 7.18 -17.99 14.66
N ARG A 208 8.18 -17.11 14.77
CA ARG A 208 9.21 -17.19 15.82
C ARG A 208 8.64 -17.03 17.23
N SER A 209 7.59 -16.22 17.36
CA SER A 209 6.83 -15.93 18.59
C SER A 209 5.70 -16.93 18.88
N SER A 210 5.64 -18.05 18.17
CA SER A 210 4.55 -19.01 18.37
C SER A 210 4.71 -19.84 19.64
N TRP A 211 3.58 -20.04 20.34
CA TRP A 211 3.50 -20.89 21.53
C TRP A 211 4.03 -22.32 21.28
N ALA A 212 3.85 -22.84 20.07
CA ALA A 212 4.28 -24.18 19.71
C ALA A 212 5.81 -24.28 19.64
N LYS A 213 6.47 -23.22 19.18
CA LYS A 213 7.94 -23.14 19.17
C LYS A 213 8.46 -22.99 20.59
N ASP A 214 7.85 -22.16 21.41
CA ASP A 214 8.25 -21.97 22.81
C ASP A 214 8.16 -23.27 23.63
N LYS A 215 7.22 -24.16 23.27
CA LYS A 215 7.10 -25.51 23.85
C LYS A 215 7.99 -26.57 23.18
N GLY A 216 8.82 -26.19 22.21
CA GLY A 216 9.68 -27.12 21.47
C GLY A 216 8.93 -28.16 20.62
N LEU A 217 7.68 -27.88 20.24
CA LEU A 217 6.83 -28.81 19.48
C LEU A 217 7.05 -28.71 17.97
N VAL A 218 7.59 -27.59 17.51
CA VAL A 218 7.80 -27.28 16.09
C VAL A 218 9.21 -26.78 15.86
N LYS A 219 9.69 -26.95 14.64
CA LYS A 219 10.95 -26.43 14.11
C LYS A 219 10.70 -25.79 12.74
N PRO A 220 11.53 -24.82 12.31
CA PRO A 220 11.35 -24.20 11.01
C PRO A 220 11.47 -25.26 9.90
N GLY A 221 10.59 -25.16 8.90
CA GLY A 221 10.69 -25.96 7.69
C GLY A 221 11.76 -25.42 6.73
N PRO A 222 11.84 -25.95 5.50
CA PRO A 222 12.80 -25.49 4.49
C PRO A 222 12.68 -24.00 4.15
N ALA A 223 11.50 -23.41 4.33
CA ALA A 223 11.26 -21.99 4.07
C ALA A 223 11.77 -21.06 5.19
N GLY A 224 12.13 -21.58 6.36
CA GLY A 224 12.62 -20.78 7.48
C GLY A 224 11.51 -20.10 8.29
N TYR A 225 11.83 -18.93 8.86
CA TYR A 225 10.89 -18.13 9.65
C TYR A 225 10.25 -17.03 8.81
N TYR A 226 9.04 -16.62 9.21
CA TYR A 226 8.31 -15.57 8.50
C TYR A 226 8.99 -14.20 8.60
N ASP A 227 9.63 -13.90 9.73
CA ASP A 227 10.35 -12.66 9.96
C ASP A 227 11.72 -12.60 9.27
N ASP A 228 12.14 -13.67 8.58
CA ASP A 228 13.33 -13.69 7.73
C ASP A 228 13.03 -13.16 6.31
N VAL A 229 11.76 -12.94 5.96
CA VAL A 229 11.32 -12.45 4.65
C VAL A 229 10.44 -11.20 4.78
N THR A 230 10.28 -10.46 3.68
CA THR A 230 9.36 -9.32 3.63
C THR A 230 7.93 -9.74 3.95
N SER A 231 7.26 -8.97 4.81
CA SER A 231 5.90 -9.23 5.29
C SER A 231 4.85 -8.89 4.22
N PHE A 232 3.60 -9.33 4.45
CA PHE A 232 2.50 -9.05 3.53
C PHE A 232 2.22 -7.55 3.48
N GLY A 233 2.27 -6.97 2.28
CA GLY A 233 2.10 -5.53 2.11
C GLY A 233 3.27 -4.68 2.62
N GLU A 234 4.42 -5.26 2.96
CA GLU A 234 5.60 -4.45 3.31
C GLU A 234 6.11 -3.67 2.09
N GLU A 235 6.25 -4.37 0.96
CA GLU A 235 6.70 -3.78 -0.29
C GLU A 235 5.60 -3.02 -1.03
N VAL A 236 6.02 -2.01 -1.81
CA VAL A 236 5.13 -1.21 -2.64
C VAL A 236 4.43 -2.08 -3.69
N PHE A 237 3.12 -1.89 -3.81
CA PHE A 237 2.24 -2.62 -4.73
C PHE A 237 2.16 -4.13 -4.47
N CYS A 238 2.51 -4.59 -3.27
CA CYS A 238 2.35 -5.99 -2.89
C CYS A 238 0.91 -6.30 -2.48
N SER A 239 0.32 -7.32 -3.09
CA SER A 239 -1.01 -7.87 -2.76
C SER A 239 -0.97 -9.35 -2.38
N CYS A 240 0.19 -9.86 -1.96
CA CYS A 240 0.32 -11.21 -1.41
C CYS A 240 -0.45 -11.30 -0.08
N PHE A 241 -0.87 -12.52 0.29
CA PHE A 241 -1.66 -12.75 1.50
C PHE A 241 -1.28 -14.07 2.17
N GLY A 242 -1.46 -14.13 3.49
CA GLY A 242 -1.16 -15.30 4.29
C GLY A 242 -2.40 -16.15 4.56
N ARG A 243 -2.25 -17.47 4.51
CA ARG A 243 -3.14 -18.41 5.19
C ARG A 243 -2.49 -18.82 6.51
N TRP A 244 -3.05 -18.33 7.61
CA TRP A 244 -2.50 -18.55 8.94
C TRP A 244 -2.90 -19.91 9.50
N LEU A 245 -1.92 -20.62 10.07
CA LEU A 245 -2.08 -21.98 10.60
C LEU A 245 -2.01 -21.92 12.13
N TYR A 246 -2.94 -22.60 12.80
CA TYR A 246 -3.10 -22.53 14.26
C TYR A 246 -2.82 -23.86 14.97
N SER A 247 -2.87 -24.98 14.24
CA SER A 247 -2.78 -26.31 14.82
C SER A 247 -1.59 -27.09 14.28
N LEU A 248 -0.95 -27.89 15.13
CA LEU A 248 0.15 -28.78 14.74
C LEU A 248 -0.21 -29.72 13.58
N ARG A 249 -1.48 -30.14 13.51
CA ARG A 249 -1.98 -31.03 12.44
C ARG A 249 -1.98 -30.38 11.05
N ASP A 250 -1.97 -29.06 10.99
CA ASP A 250 -2.01 -28.30 9.74
C ASP A 250 -0.59 -28.04 9.22
N LEU A 251 0.44 -28.42 9.99
CA LEU A 251 1.84 -28.32 9.60
C LEU A 251 2.30 -29.58 8.86
N PRO A 252 3.25 -29.43 7.91
CA PRO A 252 3.98 -30.55 7.35
C PRO A 252 4.74 -31.34 8.43
N PRO A 253 4.87 -32.69 8.29
CA PRO A 253 5.56 -33.52 9.28
C PRO A 253 7.00 -33.06 9.58
N GLU A 254 7.72 -32.56 8.58
CA GLU A 254 9.09 -32.07 8.73
C GLU A 254 9.20 -30.83 9.63
N MET A 255 8.11 -30.11 9.88
CA MET A 255 8.06 -28.98 10.81
C MET A 255 7.75 -29.40 12.25
N LEU A 256 7.40 -30.67 12.49
CA LEU A 256 7.17 -31.20 13.83
C LEU A 256 8.49 -31.71 14.43
N THR A 257 8.64 -31.51 15.74
CA THR A 257 9.66 -32.23 16.51
C THR A 257 9.11 -33.58 16.96
N GLN A 258 9.96 -34.48 17.46
CA GLN A 258 9.48 -35.72 18.10
C GLN A 258 8.46 -35.45 19.23
N ALA A 259 8.68 -34.37 19.99
CA ALA A 259 7.73 -33.92 21.01
C ALA A 259 6.40 -33.45 20.40
N GLY A 260 6.45 -32.71 19.28
CA GLY A 260 5.27 -32.30 18.52
C GLY A 260 4.48 -33.47 17.93
N GLU A 261 5.16 -34.45 17.34
CA GLU A 261 4.55 -35.67 16.82
C GLU A 261 3.83 -36.47 17.91
N LYS A 262 4.50 -36.66 19.05
CA LYS A 262 3.91 -37.32 20.22
C LYS A 262 2.69 -36.56 20.74
N ALA A 263 2.79 -35.25 20.91
CA ALA A 263 1.66 -34.41 21.35
C ALA A 263 0.46 -34.50 20.39
N LEU A 264 0.73 -34.52 19.08
CA LEU A 264 -0.30 -34.68 18.05
C LEU A 264 -0.95 -36.07 18.10
N ALA A 265 -0.17 -37.13 18.29
CA ALA A 265 -0.66 -38.49 18.43
C ALA A 265 -1.54 -38.66 19.68
N GLU A 266 -1.11 -38.13 20.82
CA GLU A 266 -1.88 -38.11 22.07
C GLU A 266 -3.21 -37.35 21.91
N ALA A 267 -3.19 -36.18 21.25
CA ALA A 267 -4.40 -35.41 20.97
C ALA A 267 -5.37 -36.19 20.06
N LYS A 268 -4.87 -36.86 19.01
CA LYS A 268 -5.68 -37.72 18.13
C LYS A 268 -6.31 -38.89 18.90
N ALA A 269 -5.56 -39.54 19.78
CA ALA A 269 -6.05 -40.63 20.60
C ALA A 269 -7.17 -40.18 21.56
N LYS A 270 -7.00 -39.03 22.22
CA LYS A 270 -8.03 -38.43 23.09
C LYS A 270 -9.31 -38.11 22.32
N ILE A 271 -9.21 -37.49 21.14
CA ILE A 271 -10.38 -37.19 20.29
C ILE A 271 -11.10 -38.46 19.87
N LYS A 272 -10.36 -39.51 19.51
CA LYS A 272 -10.94 -40.82 19.15
C LYS A 272 -11.68 -41.44 20.34
N ALA A 273 -11.10 -41.39 21.54
CA ALA A 273 -11.72 -41.91 22.76
C ALA A 273 -12.99 -41.14 23.17
N MET A 274 -13.07 -39.83 22.93
CA MET A 274 -14.28 -39.03 23.21
C MET A 274 -15.43 -39.26 22.21
N ARG A 275 -15.13 -39.83 21.04
CA ARG A 275 -16.10 -40.09 19.97
C ARG A 275 -16.60 -41.54 19.95
N ALA A 276 -15.93 -42.43 20.67
CA ALA A 276 -16.34 -43.81 20.89
C ALA A 276 -17.30 -43.86 22.08
#